data_AF-A0A8X8FP86-F1
#
_entry.id   AF-A0A8X8FP86-F1
#
_cell.length_a   1.000
_cell.length_b   1.000
_cell.length_c   1.000
_cell.angle_alpha   90.00
_cell.angle_beta   90.00
_cell.angle_gamma   90.00
#
_symmetry.space_group_name_H-M   'P 1'
#
loop_
_entity.id
_entity.type
_entity.pdbx_description
1 polymer ?
#
loop_
_entity_poly.entity_id
_entity_poly.type
_entity_poly.pdbx_seq_one_letter_code
_entity_poly.pdbx_strand_id
1 'polypeptide(L)'
;MNADTQTLIPMPDGFCWKPRCHLDTLPTGLFLHGVQVASMQQRVDGSWLARLSPEDGMHAPLLLKPCSSFDAGRRGCELWALRHEQLLRRKVAKKLQWIQDHVVLRGRGKQLDPGDVLGRSASR
;
A
#
# COMPACT_ATOMS: atom_id res chain seq x y z
N MET A 1 -8.38 -15.04 -11.05
CA MET A 1 -9.37 -13.95 -11.11
C MET A 1 -8.73 -12.70 -10.54
N ASN A 2 -8.26 -11.80 -11.40
CA ASN A 2 -7.65 -10.52 -11.01
C ASN A 2 -8.76 -9.53 -10.67
N ALA A 3 -9.16 -9.47 -9.40
CA ALA A 3 -10.00 -8.39 -8.90
C ALA A 3 -9.11 -7.36 -8.20
N ASP A 4 -8.20 -6.76 -8.95
CA ASP A 4 -7.58 -5.50 -8.52
C ASP A 4 -8.73 -4.50 -8.44
N THR A 5 -9.23 -4.27 -7.22
CA THR A 5 -10.42 -3.45 -7.03
C THR A 5 -10.01 -2.00 -7.17
N GLN A 6 -10.75 -1.28 -8.02
CA GLN A 6 -10.49 0.12 -8.27
C GLN A 6 -10.57 0.93 -6.98
N THR A 7 -9.73 1.96 -6.88
CA THR A 7 -9.73 2.91 -5.77
C THR A 7 -11.02 3.71 -5.76
N LEU A 8 -11.50 4.10 -4.57
CA LEU A 8 -12.76 4.83 -4.40
C LEU A 8 -12.64 6.31 -4.80
N ILE A 9 -11.41 6.85 -4.73
CA ILE A 9 -11.04 8.16 -5.26
C ILE A 9 -9.94 8.01 -6.32
N PRO A 10 -9.75 9.02 -7.19
CA PRO A 10 -8.60 9.05 -8.09
C PRO A 10 -7.29 9.00 -7.29
N MET A 11 -6.48 7.98 -7.55
CA MET A 11 -5.19 7.77 -6.91
C MET A 11 -4.06 7.93 -7.93
N PRO A 12 -2.87 8.41 -7.51
CA PRO A 12 -1.67 8.37 -8.30
C PRO A 12 -1.33 6.96 -8.79
N ASP A 13 -0.49 6.87 -9.82
CA ASP A 13 -0.11 5.58 -10.38
C ASP A 13 0.59 4.68 -9.34
N GLY A 14 0.40 3.37 -9.52
CA GLY A 14 0.95 2.30 -8.68
C GLY A 14 0.10 1.91 -7.47
N PHE A 15 -0.91 2.69 -7.11
CA PHE A 15 -1.82 2.36 -6.00
C PHE A 15 -2.94 1.41 -6.43
N CYS A 16 -3.20 0.35 -5.65
CA CYS A 16 -4.30 -0.58 -5.90
C CYS A 16 -4.78 -1.29 -4.63
N TRP A 17 -6.05 -1.70 -4.61
CA TRP A 17 -6.60 -2.53 -3.54
C TRP A 17 -6.62 -4.00 -3.94
N LYS A 18 -6.12 -4.87 -3.05
CA LYS A 18 -6.09 -6.32 -3.23
C LYS A 18 -6.27 -7.03 -1.87
N PRO A 19 -6.64 -8.32 -1.84
CA PRO A 19 -6.58 -9.11 -0.62
C PRO A 19 -5.17 -9.06 0.00
N ARG A 20 -5.05 -8.86 1.32
CA ARG A 20 -3.73 -8.80 1.99
C ARG A 20 -3.07 -10.17 2.10
N CYS A 21 -3.88 -11.22 2.18
CA CYS A 21 -3.47 -12.62 2.23
C CYS A 21 -4.58 -13.51 1.64
N HIS A 22 -4.28 -14.79 1.44
CA HIS A 22 -5.22 -15.78 0.87
C HIS A 22 -6.48 -16.02 1.70
N LEU A 23 -6.51 -15.57 2.95
CA LEU A 23 -7.69 -15.69 3.84
C LEU A 23 -8.68 -14.53 3.67
N ASP A 24 -8.26 -13.44 3.03
CA ASP A 24 -9.14 -12.29 2.85
C ASP A 24 -10.06 -12.48 1.64
N THR A 25 -11.36 -12.42 1.88
CA THR A 25 -12.41 -12.47 0.85
C THR A 25 -12.72 -11.09 0.25
N LEU A 26 -12.22 -10.02 0.88
CA LEU A 26 -12.37 -8.63 0.46
C LEU A 26 -11.01 -8.01 0.12
N PRO A 27 -10.96 -6.94 -0.69
CA PRO A 27 -9.73 -6.24 -1.02
C PRO A 27 -9.30 -5.34 0.15
N THR A 28 -8.75 -5.95 1.19
CA THR A 28 -8.42 -5.33 2.49
C THR A 28 -7.06 -4.65 2.52
N GLY A 29 -6.18 -4.84 1.54
CA GLY A 29 -4.85 -4.24 1.50
C GLY A 29 -4.75 -3.15 0.43
N LEU A 30 -4.27 -1.97 0.82
CA LEU A 30 -3.86 -0.92 -0.13
C LEU A 30 -2.36 -1.09 -0.39
N PHE A 31 -2.01 -1.27 -1.66
CA PHE A 31 -0.66 -1.50 -2.12
C PHE A 31 -0.17 -0.36 -3.00
N LEU A 32 1.14 -0.07 -2.92
CA LEU A 32 1.87 0.79 -3.84
C LEU A 32 3.00 -0.04 -4.46
N HIS A 33 2.96 -0.27 -5.78
CA HIS A 33 3.89 -1.14 -6.51
C HIS A 33 4.11 -2.51 -5.83
N GLY A 34 3.02 -3.14 -5.35
CA GLY A 34 3.05 -4.44 -4.68
C GLY A 34 3.49 -4.42 -3.22
N VAL A 35 3.84 -3.27 -2.65
CA VAL A 35 4.13 -3.12 -1.22
C VAL A 35 2.92 -2.59 -0.47
N GLN A 36 2.48 -3.29 0.57
CA GLN A 36 1.35 -2.86 1.40
C GLN A 36 1.68 -1.58 2.17
N VAL A 37 0.82 -0.56 2.05
CA VAL A 37 0.97 0.75 2.70
C VAL A 37 -0.15 1.06 3.70
N ALA A 38 -1.30 0.41 3.55
CA ALA A 38 -2.38 0.42 4.52
C ALA A 38 -3.20 -0.87 4.42
N SER A 39 -4.01 -1.17 5.43
CA SER A 39 -4.97 -2.28 5.37
C SER A 39 -6.17 -2.07 6.25
N MET A 40 -7.31 -2.61 5.82
CA MET A 40 -8.51 -2.79 6.61
C MET A 40 -8.45 -4.11 7.38
N GLN A 41 -8.86 -4.07 8.65
CA GLN A 41 -8.97 -5.22 9.53
C GLN A 41 -10.38 -5.25 10.11
N GLN A 42 -11.07 -6.37 9.97
CA GLN A 42 -12.33 -6.58 10.67
C GLN A 42 -12.03 -7.14 12.07
N ARG A 43 -12.66 -6.56 13.07
CA ARG A 43 -12.62 -7.04 14.46
C ARG A 43 -13.65 -8.15 14.65
N VAL A 44 -13.55 -8.86 15.78
CA VAL A 44 -14.47 -9.95 16.14
C VAL A 44 -15.91 -9.45 16.29
N ASP A 45 -16.09 -8.21 16.75
CA ASP A 45 -17.40 -7.55 16.87
C ASP A 45 -17.99 -7.07 15.52
N GLY A 46 -17.31 -7.37 14.41
CA GLY A 46 -17.70 -6.96 13.06
C GLY A 46 -17.30 -5.52 12.69
N SER A 47 -16.79 -4.73 13.64
CA SER A 47 -16.33 -3.36 13.38
C SER A 47 -15.03 -3.33 12.57
N TRP A 48 -14.77 -2.22 11.90
CA TRP A 48 -13.61 -2.06 11.01
C TRP A 48 -12.53 -1.17 11.63
N LEU A 49 -11.28 -1.56 11.42
CA LEU A 49 -10.09 -0.77 11.74
C LEU A 49 -9.25 -0.57 10.48
N ALA A 50 -8.84 0.66 10.21
CA ALA A 50 -7.78 0.97 9.28
C ALA A 50 -6.42 0.95 10.00
N ARG A 51 -5.50 0.13 9.50
CA ARG A 51 -4.08 0.16 9.87
C ARG A 51 -3.30 0.92 8.82
N LEU A 52 -2.63 1.99 9.24
CA LEU A 52 -1.84 2.87 8.39
C LEU A 52 -0.36 2.57 8.61
N SER A 53 0.42 2.39 7.55
CA SER A 53 1.81 1.89 7.65
C SER A 53 2.81 2.89 7.06
N PRO A 54 3.09 4.02 7.73
CA PRO A 54 4.05 5.01 7.25
C PRO A 54 5.49 4.46 7.21
N GLU A 55 5.80 3.53 8.12
CA GLU A 55 7.11 2.91 8.27
C GLU A 55 6.96 1.39 8.40
N ASP A 56 8.03 0.65 8.12
CA ASP A 56 8.12 -0.80 8.34
C ASP A 56 9.05 -1.08 9.53
N GLY A 57 8.89 -2.23 10.18
CA GLY A 57 9.78 -2.71 11.24
C GLY A 57 9.07 -2.93 12.58
N MET A 58 9.75 -3.62 13.50
CA MET A 58 9.20 -4.00 14.81
C MET A 58 8.89 -2.81 15.71
N HIS A 59 9.59 -1.69 15.51
CA HIS A 59 9.44 -0.47 16.30
C HIS A 59 8.59 0.60 15.60
N ALA A 60 8.07 0.31 14.41
CA ALA A 60 7.24 1.27 13.68
C ALA A 60 5.94 1.53 14.47
N PRO A 61 5.47 2.79 14.54
CA PRO A 61 4.27 3.12 15.30
C PRO A 61 3.04 2.41 14.73
N LEU A 62 2.24 1.83 15.62
CA LEU A 62 0.99 1.17 15.27
C LEU A 62 -0.12 2.22 15.10
N LEU A 63 -0.33 2.69 13.86
CA LEU A 63 -1.38 3.65 13.56
C LEU A 63 -2.68 2.93 13.20
N LEU A 64 -3.58 2.82 14.18
CA LEU A 64 -4.92 2.24 14.03
C LEU A 64 -6.00 3.32 14.10
N LYS A 65 -6.99 3.24 13.21
CA LYS A 65 -8.13 4.15 13.16
C LYS A 65 -9.44 3.35 13.09
N PRO A 66 -10.35 3.50 14.06
CA PRO A 66 -11.72 2.98 13.96
C PRO A 66 -12.43 3.53 12.73
N CYS A 67 -13.25 2.68 12.10
CA CYS A 67 -14.02 3.01 10.91
C CYS A 67 -15.47 2.60 11.09
N SER A 68 -16.40 3.42 10.59
CA SER A 68 -17.83 3.13 10.61
C SER A 68 -18.24 2.04 9.64
N SER A 69 -17.48 1.84 8.55
CA SER A 69 -17.69 0.77 7.57
C SER A 69 -16.40 0.43 6.84
N PHE A 70 -16.41 -0.66 6.07
CA PHE A 70 -15.31 -1.07 5.22
C PHE A 70 -14.96 0.01 4.18
N ASP A 71 -15.95 0.51 3.44
CA ASP A 71 -15.73 1.52 2.39
C ASP A 71 -15.32 2.88 2.97
N ALA A 72 -15.88 3.27 4.12
CA ALA A 72 -15.45 4.47 4.83
C ALA A 72 -13.97 4.37 5.23
N GLY A 73 -13.56 3.20 5.71
CA GLY A 73 -12.17 2.92 6.02
C GLY A 73 -11.26 2.95 4.80
N ARG A 74 -11.65 2.30 3.68
CA ARG A 74 -10.90 2.34 2.41
C ARG A 74 -10.70 3.77 1.92
N ARG A 75 -11.77 4.57 1.91
CA ARG A 75 -11.69 6.00 1.55
C ARG A 75 -10.76 6.77 2.48
N GLY A 76 -10.81 6.49 3.78
CA GLY A 76 -9.89 7.07 4.77
C GLY A 76 -8.42 6.70 4.52
N CYS A 77 -8.15 5.44 4.18
CA CYS A 77 -6.82 4.96 3.79
C CYS A 77 -6.31 5.65 2.53
N GLU A 78 -7.15 5.82 1.51
CA GLU A 78 -6.79 6.52 0.27
C GLU A 78 -6.45 7.98 0.54
N LEU A 79 -7.30 8.71 1.27
CA LEU A 79 -7.03 10.10 1.66
C LEU A 79 -5.76 10.25 2.49
N TRP A 80 -5.50 9.31 3.40
CA TRP A 80 -4.26 9.29 4.15
C TRP A 80 -3.05 9.03 3.25
N ALA A 81 -3.15 8.09 2.31
CA ALA A 81 -2.09 7.75 1.37
C ALA A 81 -1.77 8.93 0.44
N LEU A 82 -2.78 9.65 -0.05
CA LEU A 82 -2.59 10.89 -0.80
C LEU A 82 -1.82 11.94 0.02
N ARG A 83 -2.25 12.17 1.27
CA ARG A 83 -1.58 13.13 2.17
C ARG A 83 -0.11 12.78 2.44
N HIS A 84 0.23 11.49 2.43
CA HIS A 84 1.57 10.99 2.75
C HIS A 84 2.27 10.37 1.55
N GLU A 85 1.86 10.71 0.32
CA GLU A 85 2.33 10.02 -0.89
C GLU A 85 3.84 9.98 -0.99
N GLN A 86 4.52 11.12 -0.82
CA GLN A 86 5.98 11.21 -0.92
C GLN A 86 6.69 10.31 0.11
N LEU A 87 6.15 10.23 1.33
CA LEU A 87 6.70 9.39 2.38
C LEU A 87 6.53 7.90 2.02
N LEU A 88 5.35 7.52 1.53
CA LEU A 88 5.08 6.15 1.09
C LEU A 88 5.93 5.75 -0.11
N ARG A 89 6.09 6.62 -1.12
CA ARG A 89 6.96 6.35 -2.28
C ARG A 89 8.41 6.15 -1.88
N ARG A 90 8.95 6.99 -0.98
CA ARG A 90 10.31 6.81 -0.43
C ARG A 90 10.46 5.49 0.31
N LYS A 91 9.47 5.13 1.14
CA LYS A 91 9.44 3.85 1.85
C LYS A 91 9.46 2.68 0.86
N VAL A 92 8.57 2.69 -0.13
CA VAL A 92 8.44 1.63 -1.13
C VAL A 92 9.70 1.54 -1.99
N ALA A 93 10.26 2.66 -2.44
CA ALA A 93 11.51 2.69 -3.19
C ALA A 93 12.67 2.06 -2.41
N LYS A 94 12.84 2.40 -1.13
CA LYS A 94 13.86 1.78 -0.26
C LYS A 94 13.69 0.26 -0.18
N LYS A 95 12.45 -0.22 -0.02
CA LYS A 95 12.15 -1.65 0.07
C LYS A 95 12.43 -2.37 -1.25
N LEU A 96 12.00 -1.80 -2.37
CA LEU A 96 12.22 -2.37 -3.70
C LEU A 96 13.71 -2.38 -4.07
N GLN A 97 14.45 -1.33 -3.74
CA GLN A 97 15.91 -1.29 -3.88
C GLN A 97 16.57 -2.41 -3.07
N TRP A 98 16.19 -2.56 -1.80
CA TRP A 98 16.74 -3.64 -0.96
C TRP A 98 16.46 -5.03 -1.55
N ILE A 99 15.23 -5.27 -2.05
CA ILE A 99 14.86 -6.52 -2.74
C ILE A 99 15.74 -6.74 -3.97
N GLN A 100 15.98 -5.70 -4.77
CA GLN A 100 16.82 -5.78 -5.95
C GLN A 100 18.28 -6.13 -5.59
N ASP A 101 18.80 -5.54 -4.52
CA ASP A 101 20.20 -5.72 -4.11
C ASP A 101 20.45 -7.08 -3.43
N HIS A 102 19.46 -7.62 -2.72
CA HIS A 102 19.65 -8.76 -1.82
C HIS A 102 18.86 -10.02 -2.18
N VAL A 103 17.74 -9.90 -2.92
CA VAL A 103 16.81 -11.01 -3.16
C VAL A 103 16.79 -11.45 -4.62
N VAL A 104 16.90 -10.51 -5.56
CA VAL A 104 17.03 -10.86 -6.98
C VAL A 104 18.39 -11.52 -7.17
N LEU A 105 18.42 -12.86 -7.28
CA LEU A 105 19.58 -13.60 -7.77
C LEU A 105 20.09 -12.89 -9.04
N ARG A 106 21.36 -12.45 -9.03
CA ARG A 106 22.03 -11.65 -10.07
C ARG A 106 21.92 -12.26 -11.49
N GLY A 107 20.73 -12.26 -12.10
CA GLY A 107 20.52 -12.81 -13.44
C GLY A 107 19.11 -13.21 -13.87
N ARG A 108 18.04 -13.13 -13.05
CA ARG A 108 16.67 -13.56 -13.49
C ARG A 108 15.50 -12.62 -13.16
N GLY A 109 15.74 -11.36 -12.77
CA GLY A 109 14.67 -10.37 -12.51
C GLY A 109 14.68 -9.22 -13.51
N LYS A 110 13.49 -8.71 -13.89
CA LYS A 110 13.36 -7.44 -14.62
C LYS A 110 13.68 -6.30 -13.64
N GLN A 111 14.67 -5.49 -13.98
CA GLN A 111 15.05 -4.30 -13.20
C GLN A 111 13.86 -3.32 -13.12
N LEU A 112 13.55 -2.86 -11.91
CA LEU A 112 12.56 -1.81 -11.69
C LEU A 112 13.26 -0.46 -11.86
N ASP A 113 12.70 0.44 -12.65
CA ASP A 113 13.21 1.81 -12.78
C ASP A 113 12.81 2.62 -11.53
N PRO A 114 13.78 3.21 -10.78
CA PRO A 114 13.48 4.09 -9.65
C PRO A 114 12.52 5.24 -9.98
N GLY A 115 12.50 5.71 -11.24
CA GLY A 115 11.62 6.78 -11.71
C GLY A 115 10.14 6.41 -11.69
N ASP A 116 9.81 5.13 -11.90
CA ASP A 116 8.42 4.65 -11.88
C ASP A 116 7.86 4.61 -10.44
N VAL A 117 8.71 4.32 -9.45
CA VAL A 117 8.32 4.22 -8.04
C VAL A 117 8.16 5.60 -7.40
N LEU A 118 9.07 6.52 -7.71
CA LEU A 118 9.06 7.88 -7.19
C LEU A 118 8.00 8.77 -7.85
N GLY A 119 7.39 8.30 -8.95
CA GLY A 119 6.44 9.05 -9.75
C GLY A 119 7.17 10.05 -10.65
N ARG A 120 6.77 10.12 -11.93
CA ARG A 120 7.27 11.16 -12.83
C ARG A 120 6.82 12.51 -12.31
N SER A 121 7.75 13.32 -11.81
CA SER A 121 7.54 14.75 -11.64
C SER A 121 7.09 15.31 -12.99
N ALA A 122 5.87 15.86 -13.05
CA ALA A 122 5.45 16.65 -14.18
C ALA A 122 6.34 17.90 -14.21
N SER A 123 7.36 17.90 -15.06
CA SER A 123 8.08 19.11 -15.45
C SER A 123 7.08 20.06 -16.10
N ARG A 124 6.87 21.22 -15.49
CA ARG A 124 6.46 22.45 -16.17
C ARG A 124 7.67 23.35 -16.27
#